data_AF-A0A946XN70-F1
#
_entry.id   AF-A0A946XN70-F1
#
_cell.length_a   1.000
_cell.length_b   1.000
_cell.length_c   1.000
_cell.angle_alpha   90.00
_cell.angle_beta   90.00
_cell.angle_gamma   90.00
#
_symmetry.space_group_name_H-M   'P 1'
#
loop_
_entity.id
_entity.type
_entity.pdbx_description
1 polymer ?
#
loop_
_entity_poly.entity_id
_entity_poly.type
_entity_poly.pdbx_seq_one_letter_code
_entity_poly.pdbx_strand_id
1 'polypeptide(L)'
;MLQSLFKILGHRIPSYLVFTLILLLSACEGGVVPDLQTIGGEVVDVDKRETIFGDSGGISLGNTPNSSGGSGGPGIGVNAFLWRATLDTMSVWPIASADPFGGVIITDWYAPPATPKERFKMNIYILDRALRADGVRVSVFRQVKNTSGGWQDSSVQPSTATKLENAILMRARQFRNRTAQ
;
A
#
# COMPACT_ATOMS: atom_id res chain seq x y z
N MET A 1 17.32 -11.39 37.71
CA MET A 1 17.98 -11.82 36.44
C MET A 1 17.68 -10.87 35.28
N LEU A 2 17.67 -9.54 35.51
CA LEU A 2 17.51 -8.52 34.44
C LEU A 2 18.47 -7.31 34.61
N GLN A 3 19.48 -7.41 35.47
CA GLN A 3 20.54 -6.39 35.61
C GLN A 3 21.82 -6.72 34.80
N SER A 4 21.81 -7.78 33.98
CA SER A 4 23.04 -8.29 33.36
C SER A 4 23.19 -8.02 31.86
N LEU A 5 22.26 -7.34 31.17
CA LEU A 5 22.32 -7.21 29.71
C LEU A 5 22.56 -5.81 29.14
N PHE A 6 22.79 -4.79 29.97
CA PHE A 6 23.17 -3.44 29.53
C PHE A 6 24.67 -3.13 29.69
N LYS A 7 25.50 -4.15 29.93
CA LYS A 7 26.93 -4.02 30.28
C LYS A 7 27.91 -4.25 29.12
N ILE A 8 27.46 -4.22 27.86
CA ILE A 8 28.32 -4.44 26.68
C ILE A 8 28.16 -3.28 25.68
N LEU A 9 28.56 -2.07 26.09
CA LEU A 9 29.23 -1.05 25.27
C LEU A 9 29.58 0.13 26.19
N GLY A 10 30.72 -0.02 26.88
CA GLY A 10 31.21 0.93 27.87
C GLY A 10 31.82 2.18 27.22
N HIS A 11 30.99 3.17 26.91
CA HIS A 11 31.44 4.56 26.86
C HIS A 11 30.41 5.45 27.54
N ARG A 12 30.79 6.00 28.70
CA ARG A 12 30.06 7.04 29.43
C ARG A 12 30.18 8.33 28.62
N ILE A 13 29.34 8.52 27.61
CA ILE A 13 29.32 9.77 26.85
C ILE A 13 28.82 10.85 27.82
N PRO A 14 29.63 11.87 28.15
CA PRO A 14 29.21 12.91 29.08
C PRO A 14 28.04 13.69 28.48
N SER A 15 27.04 14.01 29.30
CA SER A 15 25.77 14.62 28.86
C SER A 15 25.94 15.89 28.00
N TYR A 16 27.06 16.60 28.18
CA TYR A 16 27.40 17.80 27.40
C TYR A 16 27.70 17.48 25.93
N LEU A 17 28.20 16.28 25.61
CA LEU A 17 28.51 15.83 24.24
C LEU A 17 27.26 15.53 23.41
N VAL A 18 26.15 15.15 24.06
CA VAL A 18 24.84 15.00 23.42
C VAL A 18 24.19 16.37 23.19
N PHE A 19 24.40 17.31 24.12
CA PHE A 19 23.84 18.66 24.02
C PHE A 19 24.51 19.54 22.95
N THR A 20 25.82 19.36 22.70
CA THR A 20 26.52 20.05 21.60
C THR A 20 26.17 19.50 20.21
N LEU A 21 25.77 18.23 20.09
CA LEU A 21 25.34 17.64 18.81
C LEU A 21 23.96 18.17 18.35
N ILE A 22 23.09 18.52 19.30
CA ILE A 22 21.77 19.11 19.01
C ILE A 22 21.90 20.57 18.55
N LEU A 23 22.96 21.29 18.95
CA LEU A 23 23.19 22.67 18.53
C LEU A 23 23.70 22.82 17.08
N LEU A 24 24.18 21.74 16.46
CA LEU A 24 24.70 21.74 15.08
C LEU A 24 23.62 21.54 14.00
N LEU A 25 22.38 21.20 14.36
CA LEU A 25 21.29 20.99 13.39
C LEU A 25 20.50 22.24 13.02
N SER A 26 20.87 23.43 13.52
CA SER A 26 20.23 24.70 13.15
C SER A 26 20.97 25.47 12.05
N ALA A 27 21.51 24.77 11.05
CA ALA A 27 21.91 25.38 9.78
C ALA A 27 20.75 25.25 8.77
N CYS A 28 19.74 26.11 8.93
CA CYS A 28 18.73 26.31 7.90
C CYS A 28 19.23 27.42 6.98
N GLU A 29 19.92 27.03 5.91
CA GLU A 29 20.42 27.96 4.90
C GLU A 29 19.25 28.32 3.96
N GLY A 30 18.78 29.57 4.09
CA GLY A 30 17.81 30.16 3.18
C GLY A 30 18.46 30.44 1.84
N GLY A 31 18.43 29.45 0.95
CA GLY A 31 18.83 29.61 -0.45
C GLY A 31 17.79 30.43 -1.23
N VAL A 32 18.19 31.64 -1.64
CA VAL A 32 17.45 32.45 -2.61
C VAL A 32 17.53 31.74 -3.96
N VAL A 33 16.40 31.31 -4.51
CA VAL A 33 16.31 30.84 -5.90
C VAL A 33 16.36 32.06 -6.83
N PRO A 34 17.37 32.19 -7.71
CA PRO A 34 17.28 33.14 -8.81
C PRO A 34 16.27 32.60 -9.82
N ASP A 35 15.13 33.27 -9.94
CA ASP A 35 14.30 33.20 -11.12
C ASP A 35 15.02 33.92 -12.25
N LEU A 36 15.64 33.18 -13.17
CA LEU A 36 15.82 33.59 -14.57
C LEU A 36 16.39 32.43 -15.39
N GLN A 37 15.51 31.64 -16.00
CA GLN A 37 15.88 30.89 -17.20
C GLN A 37 15.71 31.80 -18.41
N THR A 38 16.75 32.58 -18.71
CA THR A 38 16.93 33.16 -20.05
C THR A 38 17.78 32.20 -20.86
N ILE A 39 17.14 31.35 -21.67
CA ILE A 39 17.78 30.70 -22.80
C ILE A 39 17.08 31.22 -24.06
N GLY A 40 17.80 32.01 -24.86
CA GLY A 40 17.43 32.25 -26.27
C GLY A 40 16.58 33.47 -26.61
N GLY A 41 16.31 34.39 -25.69
CA GLY A 41 15.75 35.70 -26.06
C GLY A 41 14.32 35.67 -26.64
N GLU A 42 13.48 34.74 -26.20
CA GLU A 42 12.06 34.72 -26.54
C GLU A 42 11.22 34.75 -25.25
N VAL A 43 10.38 35.79 -25.12
CA VAL A 43 9.46 35.93 -23.99
C VAL A 43 8.33 34.93 -24.19
N VAL A 44 8.39 33.79 -23.50
CA VAL A 44 7.28 32.83 -23.47
C VAL A 44 6.33 33.24 -22.35
N ASP A 45 5.20 33.82 -22.75
CA ASP A 45 4.06 34.15 -21.88
C ASP A 45 3.43 32.85 -21.34
N VAL A 46 3.67 32.55 -20.06
CA VAL A 46 3.22 31.30 -19.40
C VAL A 46 1.74 31.38 -18.96
N ASP A 47 1.08 32.53 -19.09
CA ASP A 47 -0.34 32.71 -18.75
C ASP A 47 -1.31 32.37 -19.90
N LYS A 48 -0.79 32.06 -21.09
CA LYS A 48 -1.59 31.48 -22.19
C LYS A 48 -1.40 29.98 -22.31
N ARG A 49 -1.85 29.24 -21.30
CA ARG A 49 -2.36 27.90 -21.58
C ARG A 49 -3.75 28.07 -22.20
N GLU A 50 -3.77 28.09 -23.52
CA GLU A 50 -4.97 27.89 -24.34
C GLU A 50 -5.58 26.53 -23.94
N THR A 51 -6.50 26.57 -23.00
CA THR A 51 -7.46 25.50 -22.80
C THR A 51 -8.36 25.50 -24.03
N ILE A 52 -8.52 24.34 -24.66
CA ILE A 52 -9.53 24.18 -25.70
C ILE A 52 -10.87 24.32 -24.98
N PHE A 53 -11.69 25.30 -25.36
CA PHE A 53 -12.94 25.78 -24.73
C PHE A 53 -12.74 26.87 -23.66
N GLY A 54 -12.77 28.12 -24.13
CA GLY A 54 -12.59 29.32 -23.31
C GLY A 54 -13.66 29.58 -22.24
N ASP A 55 -13.25 30.42 -21.29
CA ASP A 55 -13.95 31.31 -20.34
C ASP A 55 -15.40 31.04 -19.86
N SER A 56 -15.91 29.82 -19.93
CA SER A 56 -17.09 29.47 -19.11
C SER A 56 -17.14 27.98 -18.79
N GLY A 57 -16.72 27.66 -17.57
CA GLY A 57 -17.14 26.50 -16.78
C GLY A 57 -17.30 25.16 -17.51
N GLY A 58 -16.25 24.34 -17.48
CA GLY A 58 -16.33 22.95 -17.95
C GLY A 58 -15.41 22.01 -17.19
N ILE A 59 -15.96 21.28 -16.22
CA ILE A 59 -15.32 20.15 -15.54
C ILE A 59 -15.32 18.93 -16.48
N SER A 60 -14.16 18.54 -17.02
CA SER A 60 -14.03 17.28 -17.76
C SER A 60 -13.61 16.15 -16.82
N LEU A 61 -14.62 15.45 -16.27
CA LEU A 61 -14.49 14.35 -15.31
C LEU A 61 -14.81 13.00 -15.99
N GLY A 62 -14.30 12.79 -17.21
CA GLY A 62 -14.62 11.58 -17.98
C GLY A 62 -13.71 11.28 -19.17
N ASN A 63 -13.02 10.14 -19.04
CA ASN A 63 -12.62 9.25 -20.14
C ASN A 63 -11.54 9.71 -21.14
N THR A 64 -10.27 9.61 -20.75
CA THR A 64 -9.15 9.39 -21.68
C THR A 64 -8.45 8.06 -21.34
N PRO A 65 -8.52 7.03 -22.20
CA PRO A 65 -7.71 5.83 -22.04
C PRO A 65 -6.31 6.14 -22.60
N ASN A 66 -5.52 6.91 -21.84
CA ASN A 66 -4.10 7.03 -22.11
C ASN A 66 -3.37 5.83 -21.50
N SER A 67 -3.23 4.80 -22.33
CA SER A 67 -2.19 3.78 -22.22
C SER A 67 -0.83 4.44 -22.47
N SER A 68 -0.39 5.30 -21.56
CA SER A 68 0.98 5.83 -21.53
C SER A 68 1.67 5.25 -20.30
N GLY A 69 2.73 4.49 -20.54
CA GLY A 69 3.65 3.98 -19.52
C GLY A 69 4.28 5.11 -18.72
N GLY A 70 3.56 5.60 -17.72
CA GLY A 70 4.01 6.55 -16.73
C GLY A 70 4.55 5.81 -15.51
N SER A 71 5.85 5.51 -15.57
CA SER A 71 6.68 5.48 -14.36
C SER A 71 6.65 6.89 -13.76
N GLY A 72 6.00 7.06 -12.61
CA GLY A 72 5.78 8.39 -12.03
C GLY A 72 5.26 8.31 -10.61
N GLY A 73 6.14 7.88 -9.69
CA GLY A 73 5.90 7.81 -8.25
C GLY A 73 6.32 6.45 -7.66
N PRO A 74 6.91 6.38 -6.44
CA PRO A 74 7.41 5.14 -5.83
C PRO A 74 6.32 4.13 -5.41
N GLY A 75 5.06 4.34 -5.80
CA GLY A 75 3.96 3.42 -5.53
C GLY A 75 3.81 2.36 -6.63
N ILE A 76 3.74 1.09 -6.24
CA ILE A 76 3.24 0.02 -7.10
C ILE A 76 1.82 0.44 -7.47
N GLY A 77 1.57 0.78 -8.73
CA GLY A 77 0.19 1.17 -9.06
C GLY A 77 -0.71 -0.05 -8.90
N VAL A 78 -1.79 0.11 -8.15
CA VAL A 78 -2.72 -0.96 -7.81
C VAL A 78 -3.91 -0.93 -8.76
N ASN A 79 -4.31 -2.08 -9.30
CA ASN A 79 -5.53 -2.17 -10.10
C ASN A 79 -6.78 -1.97 -9.22
N ALA A 80 -7.63 -0.98 -9.56
CA ALA A 80 -8.84 -0.67 -8.80
C ALA A 80 -9.85 -1.83 -8.74
N PHE A 81 -9.95 -2.65 -9.79
CA PHE A 81 -10.84 -3.82 -9.79
C PHE A 81 -10.32 -4.94 -8.89
N LEU A 82 -8.99 -5.18 -8.85
CA LEU A 82 -8.39 -6.14 -7.92
C LEU A 82 -8.59 -5.70 -6.47
N TRP A 83 -8.36 -4.42 -6.20
CA TRP A 83 -8.58 -3.84 -4.87
C TRP A 83 -10.03 -4.05 -4.41
N ARG A 84 -10.99 -3.61 -5.22
CA ARG A 84 -12.42 -3.73 -4.91
C ARG A 84 -12.85 -5.19 -4.79
N ALA A 85 -12.37 -6.08 -5.67
CA ALA A 85 -12.66 -7.51 -5.61
C ALA A 85 -12.13 -8.16 -4.33
N THR A 86 -10.96 -7.74 -3.88
CA THR A 86 -10.36 -8.27 -2.64
C THR A 86 -11.22 -7.90 -1.44
N LEU A 87 -11.59 -6.63 -1.31
CA LEU A 87 -12.44 -6.15 -0.22
C LEU A 87 -13.83 -6.81 -0.23
N ASP A 88 -14.42 -7.02 -1.40
CA ASP A 88 -15.71 -7.71 -1.54
C ASP A 88 -15.62 -9.18 -1.12
N THR A 89 -14.57 -9.89 -1.59
CA THR A 89 -14.34 -11.31 -1.27
C THR A 89 -14.05 -11.51 0.22
N MET A 90 -13.36 -10.56 0.85
CA MET A 90 -12.96 -10.63 2.26
C MET A 90 -13.87 -9.85 3.20
N SER A 91 -15.06 -9.43 2.76
CA SER A 91 -15.98 -8.59 3.53
C SER A 91 -16.44 -9.17 4.87
N VAL A 92 -16.39 -10.50 5.03
CA VAL A 92 -16.72 -11.21 6.27
C VAL A 92 -15.58 -11.14 7.30
N TRP A 93 -14.35 -10.86 6.85
CA TRP A 93 -13.15 -10.91 7.68
C TRP A 93 -12.84 -9.52 8.26
N PRO A 94 -12.42 -9.43 9.54
CA PRO A 94 -11.96 -8.18 10.13
C PRO A 94 -10.66 -7.73 9.46
N ILE A 95 -10.62 -6.49 8.97
CA ILE A 95 -9.45 -5.89 8.35
C ILE A 95 -8.64 -5.16 9.42
N ALA A 96 -7.38 -5.55 9.59
CA ALA A 96 -6.44 -4.91 10.51
C ALA A 96 -5.82 -3.65 9.87
N SER A 97 -5.48 -3.74 8.58
CA SER A 97 -4.90 -2.64 7.80
C SER A 97 -5.14 -2.84 6.32
N ALA A 98 -5.33 -1.75 5.58
CA ALA A 98 -5.47 -1.74 4.13
C ALA A 98 -4.79 -0.50 3.55
N ASP A 99 -3.72 -0.71 2.78
CA ASP A 99 -2.99 0.33 2.05
C ASP A 99 -3.29 0.25 0.55
N PRO A 100 -4.10 1.17 -0.01
CA PRO A 100 -4.47 1.16 -1.42
C PRO A 100 -3.35 1.61 -2.35
N PHE A 101 -2.30 2.27 -1.85
CA PHE A 101 -1.17 2.72 -2.67
C PHE A 101 -0.08 1.64 -2.75
N GLY A 102 0.16 0.93 -1.65
CA GLY A 102 1.07 -0.22 -1.62
C GLY A 102 0.45 -1.52 -2.10
N GLY A 103 -0.88 -1.58 -2.21
CA GLY A 103 -1.60 -2.79 -2.62
C GLY A 103 -1.60 -3.88 -1.55
N VAL A 104 -1.54 -3.50 -0.27
CA VAL A 104 -1.43 -4.45 0.84
C VAL A 104 -2.69 -4.43 1.68
N ILE A 105 -3.26 -5.60 1.95
CA ILE A 105 -4.40 -5.78 2.84
C ILE A 105 -4.03 -6.85 3.87
N ILE A 106 -4.17 -6.53 5.14
CA ILE A 106 -3.87 -7.43 6.26
C ILE A 106 -5.16 -7.60 7.07
N THR A 107 -5.55 -8.85 7.30
CA THR A 107 -6.69 -9.16 8.17
C THR A 107 -6.24 -9.43 9.60
N ASP A 108 -7.19 -9.29 10.53
CA ASP A 108 -7.05 -9.80 11.88
C ASP A 108 -7.31 -11.31 11.94
N TRP A 109 -7.00 -11.89 13.10
CA TRP A 109 -7.34 -13.27 13.38
C TRP A 109 -8.86 -13.44 13.48
N TYR A 110 -9.41 -14.31 12.62
CA TYR A 110 -10.84 -14.63 12.62
C TYR A 110 -11.05 -16.13 12.77
N ALA A 111 -11.97 -16.49 13.66
CA ALA A 111 -12.39 -17.88 13.88
C ALA A 111 -13.79 -18.07 13.28
N PRO A 112 -13.92 -18.86 12.19
CA PRO A 112 -15.23 -19.15 11.61
C PRO A 112 -16.14 -19.85 12.62
N PRO A 113 -17.45 -19.55 12.65
CA PRO A 113 -18.39 -20.16 13.59
C PRO A 113 -18.52 -21.68 13.39
N ALA A 114 -18.28 -22.18 12.18
CA ALA A 114 -18.26 -23.62 11.88
C ALA A 114 -17.06 -24.34 12.51
N THR A 115 -15.95 -23.65 12.74
CA THR A 115 -14.69 -24.21 13.26
C THR A 115 -14.09 -23.30 14.34
N PRO A 116 -14.73 -23.15 15.51
CA PRO A 116 -14.33 -22.18 16.53
C PRO A 116 -12.98 -22.50 17.20
N LYS A 117 -12.46 -23.71 17.00
CA LYS A 117 -11.12 -24.12 17.45
C LYS A 117 -10.02 -23.76 16.46
N GLU A 118 -10.37 -23.17 15.32
CA GLU A 118 -9.41 -22.72 14.31
C GLU A 118 -9.58 -21.22 14.08
N ARG A 119 -8.47 -20.54 13.86
CA ARG A 119 -8.46 -19.15 13.45
C ARG A 119 -7.51 -18.94 12.29
N PHE A 120 -7.86 -18.00 11.44
CA PHE A 120 -7.09 -17.69 10.26
C PHE A 120 -6.77 -16.20 10.23
N LYS A 121 -5.59 -15.90 9.68
CA LYS A 121 -5.14 -14.56 9.34
C LYS A 121 -4.65 -14.59 7.90
N MET A 122 -4.83 -13.50 7.17
CA MET A 122 -4.43 -13.41 5.79
C MET A 122 -3.68 -12.11 5.53
N ASN A 123 -2.63 -12.19 4.72
CA ASN A 123 -1.98 -11.05 4.10
C ASN A 123 -2.18 -11.16 2.59
N ILE A 124 -2.77 -10.14 1.99
CA ILE A 124 -3.08 -10.09 0.58
C ILE A 124 -2.27 -8.96 -0.05
N TYR A 125 -1.62 -9.27 -1.16
CA TYR A 125 -0.79 -8.34 -1.92
C TYR A 125 -1.33 -8.23 -3.34
N ILE A 126 -1.56 -7.02 -3.81
CA ILE A 126 -1.92 -6.72 -5.19
C ILE A 126 -0.66 -6.16 -5.84
N LEU A 127 -0.11 -6.92 -6.77
CA LEU A 127 1.24 -6.74 -7.28
C LEU A 127 1.28 -6.06 -8.65
N ASP A 128 0.15 -6.03 -9.36
CA ASP A 128 0.08 -5.57 -10.75
C ASP A 128 -1.09 -4.59 -10.98
N ARG A 129 -0.89 -3.72 -11.97
CA ARG A 129 -1.88 -2.81 -12.56
C ARG A 129 -2.80 -3.53 -13.54
N ALA A 130 -2.39 -4.66 -14.09
CA ALA A 130 -3.16 -5.47 -15.02
C ALA A 130 -3.89 -6.65 -14.33
N LEU A 131 -4.99 -7.11 -14.93
CA LEU A 131 -5.74 -8.28 -14.46
C LEU A 131 -5.08 -9.60 -14.92
N ARG A 132 -3.87 -9.86 -14.43
CA ARG A 132 -3.10 -11.08 -14.70
C ARG A 132 -3.29 -12.12 -13.61
N ALA A 133 -2.93 -13.37 -13.92
CA ALA A 133 -3.08 -14.50 -13.00
C ALA A 133 -2.20 -14.39 -11.74
N ASP A 134 -1.09 -13.66 -11.83
CA ASP A 134 -0.12 -13.38 -10.78
C ASP A 134 -0.30 -11.99 -10.14
N GLY A 135 -1.32 -11.22 -10.56
CA GLY A 135 -1.56 -9.86 -10.09
C GLY A 135 -2.03 -9.75 -8.63
N VAL A 136 -2.38 -10.87 -8.00
CA VAL A 136 -2.76 -10.97 -6.59
C VAL A 136 -2.07 -12.17 -5.96
N ARG A 137 -1.59 -12.00 -4.73
CA ARG A 137 -0.95 -13.06 -3.94
C ARG A 137 -1.51 -13.07 -2.53
N VAL A 138 -1.87 -14.24 -2.03
CA VAL A 138 -2.48 -14.41 -0.71
C VAL A 138 -1.64 -15.32 0.15
N SER A 139 -1.21 -14.82 1.31
CA SER A 139 -0.57 -15.62 2.36
C SER A 139 -1.58 -15.90 3.46
N VAL A 140 -1.82 -17.18 3.74
CA VAL A 140 -2.80 -17.62 4.75
C VAL A 140 -2.07 -18.26 5.92
N PHE A 141 -2.39 -17.81 7.12
CA PHE A 141 -1.90 -18.33 8.38
C PHE A 141 -3.06 -18.99 9.12
N ARG A 142 -2.82 -20.17 9.70
CA ARG A 142 -3.81 -20.91 10.49
C ARG A 142 -3.24 -21.26 11.84
N GLN A 143 -4.07 -21.09 12.86
CA GLN A 143 -3.80 -21.55 14.20
C GLN A 143 -4.94 -22.41 14.71
N VAL A 144 -4.60 -23.45 15.44
CA VAL A 144 -5.55 -24.36 16.07
C VAL A 144 -5.40 -24.25 17.58
N LYS A 145 -6.54 -24.25 18.28
CA LYS A 145 -6.59 -24.19 19.74
C LYS A 145 -6.22 -25.56 20.32
N ASN A 146 -5.20 -25.59 21.16
CA ASN A 146 -4.80 -26.80 21.88
C ASN A 146 -5.75 -27.12 23.05
N THR A 147 -5.60 -28.30 23.63
CA THR A 147 -6.41 -28.76 24.78
C THR A 147 -6.27 -27.86 26.01
N SER A 148 -5.13 -27.18 26.15
CA SER A 148 -4.83 -26.24 27.24
C SER A 148 -5.35 -24.81 26.98
N GLY A 149 -6.03 -24.58 25.85
CA GLY A 149 -6.64 -23.30 25.47
C GLY A 149 -5.72 -22.30 24.75
N GLY A 150 -4.45 -22.64 24.52
CA GLY A 150 -3.50 -21.84 23.73
C GLY A 150 -3.64 -22.03 22.23
N TRP A 151 -3.17 -21.07 21.44
CA TRP A 151 -3.15 -21.14 19.98
C TRP A 151 -1.80 -21.63 19.47
N GLN A 152 -1.83 -22.61 18.57
CA GLN A 152 -0.64 -23.19 17.96
C GLN A 152 -0.72 -23.10 16.44
N ASP A 153 0.37 -22.71 15.79
CA ASP A 153 0.46 -22.68 14.33
C ASP A 153 0.23 -24.06 13.73
N SER A 154 -0.55 -24.10 12.65
CA SER A 154 -0.86 -25.31 11.92
C SER A 154 -0.70 -25.07 10.42
N SER A 155 -0.37 -26.12 9.69
CA SER A 155 -0.22 -26.02 8.24
C SER A 155 -1.56 -25.69 7.59
N VAL A 156 -1.47 -24.88 6.54
CA VAL A 156 -2.56 -24.59 5.61
C VAL A 156 -2.32 -25.39 4.35
N GLN A 157 -3.37 -25.98 3.78
CA GLN A 157 -3.24 -26.63 2.47
C GLN A 157 -2.87 -25.58 1.42
N PRO A 158 -1.82 -25.78 0.61
CA PRO A 158 -1.38 -24.80 -0.39
C PRO A 158 -2.48 -24.37 -1.36
N SER A 159 -3.39 -25.28 -1.69
CA SER A 159 -4.53 -25.03 -2.57
C SER A 159 -5.50 -23.97 -2.03
N THR A 160 -5.51 -23.71 -0.71
CA THR A 160 -6.39 -22.72 -0.08
C THR A 160 -6.07 -21.31 -0.54
N ALA A 161 -4.78 -20.93 -0.52
CA ALA A 161 -4.32 -19.63 -0.99
C ALA A 161 -4.68 -19.43 -2.46
N THR A 162 -4.36 -20.41 -3.31
CA THR A 162 -4.68 -20.37 -4.75
C THR A 162 -6.18 -20.26 -5.03
N LYS A 163 -7.03 -20.93 -4.25
CA LYS A 163 -8.49 -20.79 -4.38
C LYS A 163 -8.95 -19.36 -4.07
N LEU A 164 -8.39 -18.73 -3.03
CA LEU A 164 -8.72 -17.36 -2.67
C LEU A 164 -8.23 -16.37 -3.73
N GLU A 165 -7.00 -16.54 -4.24
CA GLU A 165 -6.45 -15.75 -5.34
C GLU A 165 -7.36 -15.83 -6.58
N ASN A 166 -7.75 -17.04 -6.98
CA ASN A 166 -8.65 -17.25 -8.11
C ASN A 166 -10.04 -16.62 -7.88
N ALA A 167 -10.59 -16.71 -6.66
CA ALA A 167 -11.87 -16.09 -6.33
C ALA A 167 -11.81 -14.56 -6.50
N ILE A 168 -10.73 -13.92 -6.02
CA ILE A 168 -10.50 -12.48 -6.18
C ILE A 168 -10.36 -12.12 -7.66
N LEU A 169 -9.55 -12.85 -8.42
CA LEU A 169 -9.34 -12.60 -9.86
C LEU A 169 -10.64 -12.73 -10.67
N MET A 170 -11.43 -13.77 -10.39
CA MET A 170 -12.74 -13.93 -11.03
C MET A 170 -13.68 -12.78 -10.68
N ARG A 171 -13.73 -12.37 -9.41
CA ARG A 171 -14.57 -11.26 -8.96
C ARG A 171 -14.14 -9.93 -9.58
N ALA A 172 -12.85 -9.69 -9.73
CA ALA A 172 -12.32 -8.50 -10.41
C ALA A 172 -12.71 -8.45 -11.88
N ARG A 173 -12.67 -9.59 -12.59
CA ARG A 173 -13.15 -9.69 -13.98
C ARG A 173 -14.64 -9.37 -14.08
N GLN A 174 -15.44 -9.83 -13.13
CA GLN A 174 -16.87 -9.48 -13.08
C GLN A 174 -17.06 -7.96 -12.93
N PHE A 175 -16.31 -7.31 -12.04
CA PHE A 175 -16.39 -5.86 -11.89
C PHE A 175 -15.97 -5.11 -13.15
N ARG A 176 -14.89 -5.52 -13.82
CA ARG A 176 -14.49 -4.93 -15.11
C ARG A 176 -15.59 -5.05 -16.17
N ASN A 177 -16.23 -6.22 -16.27
CA ASN A 177 -17.25 -6.44 -17.28
C ASN A 177 -18.51 -5.60 -17.02
N ARG A 178 -18.86 -5.32 -15.75
CA ARG A 178 -20.00 -4.46 -15.40
C ARG A 178 -19.79 -2.99 -15.73
N THR A 179 -18.56 -2.50 -15.70
CA THR A 179 -18.25 -1.10 -16.03
C THR A 179 -18.14 -0.84 -17.54
N ALA A 180 -18.13 -1.89 -18.35
CA ALA A 180 -18.04 -1.79 -19.81
C ALA A 180 -19.42 -1.75 -20.51
N GLN A 181 -20.50 -1.81 -19.74
CA GLN A 181 -21.90 -1.69 -20.19
C GLN A 181 -22.43 -0.30 -19.86
#